data_AF-A0A3D4UWY2-F1
#
_entry.id   AF-A0A3D4UWY2-F1
#
_cell.length_a   1.000
_cell.length_b   1.000
_cell.length_c   1.000
_cell.angle_alpha   90.00
_cell.angle_beta   90.00
_cell.angle_gamma   90.00
#
_symmetry.space_group_name_H-M   'P 1'
#
loop_
_entity.id
_entity.type
_entity.pdbx_description
1 polymer ?
#
loop_
_entity_poly.entity_id
_entity_poly.type
_entity_poly.pdbx_seq_one_letter_code
_entity_poly.pdbx_strand_id
1 'polypeptide(L)'
;MNPEILNLLLSGEVRIVFRKKTNGLLRNLLATLNKDSIPPEQYSTLASVLQNTSSDLIVVWDIESNDWRSFYLNTVVDMFTTEQKKELDRE
;
A
#
# COMPACT_ATOMS: atom_id res chain seq x y z
N MET A 1 -11.20 6.40 3.25
CA MET A 1 -10.51 5.36 2.45
C MET A 1 -11.52 4.31 1.96
N ASN A 2 -11.34 3.76 0.75
CA ASN A 2 -12.17 2.66 0.25
C ASN A 2 -11.99 1.41 1.15
N PRO A 3 -13.06 0.87 1.77
CA PRO A 3 -12.97 -0.27 2.68
C PRO A 3 -12.28 -1.51 2.10
N GLU A 4 -12.45 -1.78 0.81
CA GLU A 4 -11.84 -2.94 0.14
C GLU A 4 -10.31 -2.83 0.13
N ILE A 5 -9.79 -1.65 -0.22
CA ILE A 5 -8.35 -1.38 -0.25
C ILE A 5 -7.76 -1.40 1.16
N LEU A 6 -8.50 -0.86 2.14
CA LEU A 6 -8.07 -0.91 3.54
C LEU A 6 -7.93 -2.35 4.02
N ASN A 7 -8.96 -3.16 3.79
CA ASN A 7 -8.95 -4.57 4.20
C ASN A 7 -7.82 -5.34 3.52
N LEU A 8 -7.55 -5.06 2.24
CA LEU A 8 -6.43 -5.65 1.50
C LEU A 8 -5.08 -5.33 2.16
N LEU A 9 -4.85 -4.04 2.47
CA LEU A 9 -3.61 -3.56 3.10
C LEU A 9 -3.44 -4.04 4.54
N LEU A 10 -4.54 -4.21 5.29
CA LEU A 10 -4.51 -4.76 6.65
C LEU A 10 -4.24 -6.26 6.66
N SER A 11 -4.64 -6.98 5.60
CA SER A 11 -4.51 -8.44 5.53
C SER A 11 -3.06 -8.88 5.25
N GLY A 12 -2.26 -8.06 4.57
CA GLY A 12 -0.89 -8.42 4.25
C GLY A 12 -0.17 -7.44 3.34
N GLU A 13 0.73 -7.96 2.54
CA GLU A 13 1.53 -7.17 1.60
C GLU A 13 0.83 -7.04 0.25
N VAL A 14 0.74 -5.81 -0.23
CA VAL A 14 0.08 -5.45 -1.48
C VAL A 14 1.09 -4.75 -2.37
N ARG A 15 1.23 -5.24 -3.60
CA ARG A 15 1.99 -4.55 -4.63
C ARG A 15 1.08 -3.60 -5.37
N ILE A 16 1.45 -2.32 -5.37
CA ILE A 16 0.71 -1.23 -5.98
C ILE A 16 1.52 -0.70 -7.14
N VAL A 17 0.95 -0.74 -8.34
CA VAL A 17 1.52 -0.16 -9.56
C VAL A 17 0.79 1.14 -9.82
N PHE A 18 1.49 2.27 -9.83
CA PHE A 18 0.87 3.58 -10.02
C PHE A 18 1.74 4.52 -10.86
N ARG A 19 1.10 5.53 -11.45
CA ARG A 19 1.77 6.55 -12.25
C ARG A 19 2.12 7.76 -11.38
N LYS A 20 3.41 8.10 -11.29
CA LYS A 20 3.85 9.27 -10.52
C LYS A 20 3.38 10.56 -11.19
N LYS A 21 2.62 11.41 -10.49
CA LYS A 21 2.07 12.66 -11.05
C LYS A 21 3.13 13.63 -11.58
N THR A 22 4.34 13.63 -11.00
CA THR A 22 5.39 14.60 -11.35
C THR A 22 6.09 14.33 -12.68
N ASN A 23 6.22 13.06 -13.09
CA ASN A 23 6.95 12.71 -14.31
C ASN A 23 6.26 11.63 -15.17
N GLY A 24 5.08 11.17 -14.79
CA GLY A 24 4.31 10.19 -15.55
C GLY A 24 4.88 8.77 -15.55
N LEU A 25 5.97 8.50 -14.82
CA LEU A 25 6.58 7.18 -14.79
C LEU A 25 5.78 6.22 -13.92
N LEU A 26 5.73 4.94 -14.32
CA LEU A 26 5.20 3.87 -13.50
C LEU A 26 6.16 3.56 -12.35
N ARG A 27 5.60 3.32 -11.17
CA ARG A 27 6.32 2.85 -10.00
C ARG A 27 5.58 1.69 -9.39
N ASN A 28 6.36 0.78 -8.82
CA ASN A 28 5.89 -0.30 -7.98
C ASN A 28 6.16 0.07 -6.52
N LEU A 29 5.22 -0.24 -5.65
CA LEU A 29 5.31 -0.03 -4.22
C LEU A 29 4.83 -1.29 -3.52
N LEU A 30 5.69 -1.89 -2.69
CA LEU A 30 5.29 -2.99 -1.82
C LEU A 30 4.84 -2.42 -0.48
N ALA A 31 3.53 -2.41 -0.27
CA ALA A 31 2.89 -1.69 0.82
C ALA A 31 2.12 -2.60 1.77
N THR A 32 2.01 -2.17 3.03
CA THR A 32 1.14 -2.80 4.01
C THR A 32 0.61 -1.81 5.04
N LEU A 33 -0.50 -2.18 5.68
CA LEU A 33 -0.98 -1.62 6.94
C LEU A 33 -1.12 -2.72 8.02
N ASN A 34 -0.66 -3.94 7.72
CA ASN A 34 -0.60 -5.02 8.69
C ASN A 34 0.42 -4.65 9.77
N LYS A 35 -0.06 -4.58 11.02
CA LYS A 35 0.73 -4.19 12.19
C LYS A 35 1.95 -5.10 12.39
N ASP A 36 1.83 -6.39 12.07
CA ASP A 36 2.91 -7.37 12.26
C ASP A 36 4.07 -7.17 11.27
N SER A 37 3.84 -6.43 10.19
CA SER A 37 4.83 -6.09 9.16
C SER A 37 5.42 -4.68 9.34
N ILE A 38 5.05 -3.98 10.42
CA ILE A 38 5.46 -2.60 10.69
C ILE A 38 6.28 -2.58 11.99
N PRO A 39 7.43 -1.85 12.04
CA PRO A 39 8.21 -1.73 13.26
C PRO A 39 7.38 -1.12 14.42
N PRO A 40 7.52 -1.63 15.67
CA PRO A 40 6.75 -1.14 16.81
C PRO A 40 6.84 0.37 17.05
N GLU A 41 7.96 1.00 16.71
CA GLU A 41 8.18 2.45 16.83
C GLU A 41 7.21 3.26 15.95
N GLN A 42 6.65 2.65 14.92
CA GLN A 42 5.74 3.27 13.97
C GLN A 42 4.25 3.03 14.30
N TYR A 43 3.93 2.31 15.39
CA TYR A 43 2.54 2.00 15.74
C TYR A 43 1.68 3.23 16.04
N SER A 44 2.26 4.31 16.56
CA SER A 44 1.55 5.58 16.75
C SER A 44 1.17 6.21 15.41
N THR A 45 2.08 6.19 14.42
CA THR A 45 1.82 6.65 13.06
C THR A 45 0.78 5.78 12.37
N LEU A 46 0.86 4.45 12.51
CA LEU A 46 -0.15 3.53 11.99
C LEU A 46 -1.54 3.86 12.53
N ALA A 47 -1.67 4.06 13.85
CA ALA A 47 -2.96 4.44 14.46
C ALA A 47 -3.49 5.76 13.90
N SER A 48 -2.63 6.75 13.69
CA SER A 48 -2.99 8.02 13.07
C SER A 48 -3.44 7.85 11.61
N VAL A 49 -2.76 7.02 10.82
CA VAL A 49 -3.12 6.72 9.43
C VAL A 49 -4.49 6.05 9.33
N LEU A 50 -4.77 5.10 10.22
CA LEU A 50 -6.07 4.41 10.27
C LEU A 50 -7.22 5.34 10.68
N GLN A 51 -6.94 6.41 11.43
CA GLN A 51 -7.92 7.44 11.79
C GLN A 51 -8.08 8.53 10.72
N ASN A 52 -6.98 8.92 10.05
CA ASN A 52 -6.90 10.08 9.17
C ASN A 52 -6.76 9.70 7.69
N THR A 53 -7.68 8.88 7.20
CA THR A 53 -7.59 8.36 5.84
C THR A 53 -8.50 9.10 4.86
N SER A 54 -7.88 9.86 3.94
CA SER A 54 -8.56 10.46 2.78
C SER A 54 -9.14 9.38 1.85
N SER A 55 -10.16 9.72 1.05
CA SER A 55 -10.65 8.85 -0.02
C SER A 55 -9.63 8.71 -1.16
N ASP A 56 -8.88 9.78 -1.42
CA ASP A 56 -8.12 9.93 -2.66
C ASP A 56 -6.62 9.71 -2.45
N LEU A 57 -6.09 10.09 -1.28
CA LEU A 57 -4.70 9.91 -0.90
C LEU A 57 -4.59 8.81 0.16
N ILE A 58 -3.91 7.73 -0.20
CA ILE A 58 -3.75 6.55 0.65
C ILE A 58 -2.32 6.55 1.20
N VAL A 59 -2.19 6.54 2.52
CA VAL A 59 -0.90 6.44 3.23
C VAL A 59 -0.68 4.99 3.66
N VAL A 60 0.52 4.47 3.42
CA VAL A 60 0.90 3.08 3.64
C VAL A 60 2.33 2.98 4.11
N TRP A 61 2.67 1.87 4.77
CA TRP A 61 4.04 1.51 5.06
C TRP A 61 4.67 0.85 3.83
N ASP A 62 5.74 1.43 3.30
CA ASP A 62 6.56 0.83 2.25
C ASP A 62 7.58 -0.11 2.90
N ILE A 63 7.42 -1.41 2.65
CA ILE A 63 8.28 -2.46 3.21
C ILE A 63 9.69 -2.40 2.60
N GLU A 64 9.80 -2.07 1.31
CA GLU A 64 11.09 -2.05 0.60
C GLU A 64 11.95 -0.86 1.06
N SER A 65 11.33 0.29 1.35
CA SER A 65 12.05 1.46 1.86
C SER A 65 12.02 1.66 3.37
N ASN A 66 11.26 0.85 4.11
CA ASN A 66 11.00 1.03 5.55
C ASN A 66 10.58 2.47 5.89
N ASP A 67 9.62 3.00 5.14
CA ASP A 67 9.18 4.39 5.29
C ASP A 67 7.69 4.54 4.95
N TRP A 68 7.06 5.56 5.51
CA TRP A 68 5.68 5.91 5.17
C TRP A 68 5.63 6.57 3.80
N ARG A 69 4.83 6.00 2.90
CA ARG A 69 4.57 6.56 1.57
C ARG A 69 3.10 6.80 1.35
N SER A 70 2.81 7.64 0.37
CA SER A 70 1.45 7.86 -0.08
C SER A 70 1.34 7.81 -1.60
N PHE A 71 0.17 7.37 -2.06
CA PHE A 71 -0.19 7.38 -3.47
C PHE A 71 -1.63 7.86 -3.63
N TYR A 72 -1.93 8.41 -4.81
CA TYR A 72 -3.29 8.79 -5.14
C TYR A 72 -4.00 7.60 -5.78
N LEU A 73 -5.20 7.29 -5.32
CA LEU A 73 -5.98 6.17 -5.83
C LEU A 73 -6.24 6.31 -7.34
N ASN A 74 -6.48 7.54 -7.80
CA ASN A 74 -6.69 7.84 -9.22
C ASN A 74 -5.45 7.68 -10.12
N THR A 75 -4.28 7.37 -9.55
CA THR A 75 -3.06 7.08 -10.30
C THR A 75 -2.69 5.61 -10.32
N VAL A 76 -3.43 4.77 -9.59
CA VAL A 76 -3.22 3.33 -9.57
C VAL A 76 -3.57 2.75 -10.93
N VAL A 77 -2.66 1.95 -11.46
CA VAL A 77 -2.81 1.18 -12.70
C VAL A 77 -3.18 -0.26 -12.35
N ASP A 78 -2.56 -0.82 -11.31
CA ASP A 78 -2.81 -2.18 -10.87
C ASP A 78 -2.52 -2.35 -9.37
N MET A 79 -3.19 -3.30 -8.72
CA MET A 79 -3.03 -3.61 -7.30
C MET A 79 -3.32 -5.10 -7.06
N PHE A 80 -2.35 -5.82 -6.50
CA PHE A 80 -2.47 -7.25 -6.23
C PHE A 80 -1.70 -7.66 -4.97
N THR A 81 -2.13 -8.74 -4.32
CA THR A 81 -1.40 -9.30 -3.18
C THR A 81 -0.16 -10.06 -3.67
N THR A 82 0.88 -10.14 -2.85
CA THR A 82 2.08 -10.93 -3.19
C THR A 82 1.77 -12.43 -3.35
N GLU A 83 0.70 -12.93 -2.74
CA GLU A 83 0.25 -14.32 -2.88
C GLU A 83 -0.37 -14.61 -4.25
N GLN A 84 -1.16 -13.68 -4.81
CA GLN A 84 -1.82 -13.85 -6.11
C GLN A 84 -0.84 -14.05 -7.27
N LYS A 85 0.39 -13.52 -7.16
CA LYS A 85 1.41 -13.68 -8.22
C LYS A 85 2.07 -15.06 -8.23
N LYS A 86 2.14 -15.75 -7.08
CA LYS A 86 2.70 -17.11 -7.00
C LYS A 86 1.81 -18.16 -7.68
N GLU A 87 0.50 -17.92 -7.77
CA GLU A 87 -0.44 -18.79 -8.48
C GLU A 87 -0.34 -18.58 -9.99
N LEU A 88 -0.22 -17.33 -10.46
CA LEU A 88 -0.21 -16.98 -11.89
C LEU A 88 1.09 -17.39 -12.61
N ASP A 89 2.23 -17.40 -11.91
CA ASP A 89 3.52 -17.85 -12.46
C ASP A 89 3.67 -19.40 -12.47
N ARG A 90 2.66 -20.14 -11.99
CA ARG A 90 2.65 -21.61 -11.94
C ARG A 90 1.81 -22.29 -13.03
N GLU A 91 1.09 -21.51 -13.84
CA GLU A 91 0.35 -21.97 -15.03
C GLU A 91 1.11 -21.65 -16.32
#